data_AF-A0A5C9C7H4-F1
#
_entry.id   AF-A0A5C9C7H4-F1
#
_cell.length_a   1.000
_cell.length_b   1.000
_cell.length_c   1.000
_cell.angle_alpha   90.00
_cell.angle_beta   90.00
_cell.angle_gamma   90.00
#
_symmetry.space_group_name_H-M   'P 1'
#
loop_
_entity.id
_entity.type
_entity.pdbx_description
1 polymer ?
#
loop_
_entity_poly.entity_id
_entity_poly.type
_entity_poly.pdbx_seq_one_letter_code
_entity_poly.pdbx_strand_id
1 'polypeptide(L)'
;NQRGMVDLPYIGSLYGKPEPQVIEELGDLIFHDPDSKGWETADAYLSGNVRAKLTAAERAGPAYRRNAEALQVVQPDDVLPGDIDANLGAPWIPERDIQAFAADLFHVEPSSIPVAHLKKDAVWSIAPDYAAEQSVAAISEYGTARANGTSLLELALNMKTPTIYDTIDHGDREERVVNQEATLAAREKQKLIKERFRSWVFTDPERTERLVRLYNDTYNNLSMVPISTFRE
;
A
#
# COMPACT_ATOMS: atom_id res chain seq x y z
N ASN A 1 17.81 -29.92 4.34
CA ASN A 1 17.52 -28.71 3.54
C ASN A 1 16.09 -28.22 3.73
N GLN A 2 15.73 -27.69 4.91
CA GLN A 2 14.37 -27.19 5.18
C GLN A 2 14.36 -25.86 5.98
N ARG A 3 15.49 -25.16 6.12
CA ARG A 3 15.54 -23.91 6.91
C ARG A 3 16.25 -22.72 6.26
N GLY A 4 16.83 -22.82 5.06
CA GLY A 4 17.53 -21.68 4.40
C GLY A 4 18.78 -21.14 5.14
N MET A 5 19.01 -21.58 6.37
CA MET A 5 20.15 -21.26 7.23
C MET A 5 21.30 -22.23 6.97
N VAL A 6 22.51 -21.68 6.93
CA VAL A 6 23.77 -22.41 6.75
C VAL A 6 24.36 -22.70 8.13
N ASP A 7 24.45 -23.98 8.48
CA ASP A 7 25.09 -24.43 9.72
C ASP A 7 26.60 -24.63 9.48
N LEU A 8 27.38 -23.56 9.64
CA LEU A 8 28.83 -23.57 9.46
C LEU A 8 29.56 -24.55 10.39
N PRO A 9 29.22 -24.69 11.69
CA PRO A 9 29.80 -25.72 12.56
C PRO A 9 29.62 -27.14 12.01
N TYR A 10 28.42 -27.46 11.53
CA TYR A 10 28.13 -28.78 10.95
C TYR A 10 28.94 -29.02 9.66
N ILE A 11 28.99 -28.04 8.75
CA ILE A 11 29.75 -28.16 7.50
C ILE A 11 31.25 -28.29 7.80
N GLY A 12 31.78 -27.51 8.73
CA GLY A 12 33.18 -27.60 9.17
C GLY A 12 33.53 -28.97 9.76
N SER A 13 32.61 -29.58 10.53
CA SER A 13 32.79 -30.93 11.09
C SER A 13 32.83 -32.02 10.02
N LEU A 14 32.05 -31.87 8.93
CA LEU A 14 32.03 -32.80 7.81
C LEU A 14 33.27 -32.68 6.90
N TYR A 15 33.73 -31.44 6.67
CA TYR A 15 34.88 -31.16 5.80
C TYR A 15 36.23 -31.19 6.53
N GLY A 16 36.23 -31.21 7.87
CA GLY A 16 37.45 -31.16 8.68
C GLY A 16 38.19 -29.83 8.59
N LYS A 17 37.49 -28.73 8.26
CA LYS A 17 38.05 -27.39 8.08
C LYS A 17 37.46 -26.39 9.08
N PRO A 18 38.24 -25.39 9.53
CA PRO A 18 37.72 -24.33 10.39
C PRO A 18 36.74 -23.43 9.61
N GLU A 19 35.75 -22.86 10.32
CA GLU A 19 34.67 -22.04 9.73
C GLU A 19 35.14 -20.94 8.76
N PRO A 20 36.24 -20.19 9.01
CA PRO A 20 36.71 -19.17 8.08
C PRO A 20 37.06 -19.73 6.69
N GLN A 21 37.64 -20.94 6.62
CA GLN A 21 37.94 -21.60 5.35
C GLN A 21 36.67 -22.08 4.65
N VAL A 22 35.69 -22.56 5.41
CA VAL A 22 34.39 -22.97 4.87
C VAL A 22 33.64 -21.76 4.29
N ILE A 23 33.68 -20.60 4.95
CA ILE A 23 33.09 -19.35 4.45
C ILE A 23 33.77 -18.90 3.15
N GLU A 24 35.11 -18.97 3.10
CA GLU A 24 35.89 -18.60 1.92
C GLU A 24 35.58 -19.52 0.73
N GLU A 25 35.46 -20.84 0.97
CA GLU A 25 35.11 -21.83 -0.07
C GLU A 25 33.68 -21.70 -0.55
N LEU A 26 32.74 -21.39 0.34
CA LEU A 26 31.35 -21.19 -0.03
C LEU A 26 31.14 -19.89 -0.79
N GLY A 27 31.96 -18.86 -0.55
CA GLY A 27 32.03 -17.65 -1.36
C GLY A 27 30.64 -17.06 -1.64
N ASP A 28 30.27 -17.01 -2.93
CA ASP A 28 29.01 -16.45 -3.45
C ASP A 28 27.75 -17.27 -3.14
N LEU A 29 27.90 -18.50 -2.63
CA LEU A 29 26.79 -19.38 -2.27
C LEU A 29 26.16 -19.05 -0.93
N ILE A 30 26.82 -18.23 -0.09
CA ILE A 30 26.33 -17.83 1.21
C ILE A 30 26.47 -16.34 1.45
N PHE A 31 25.53 -15.77 2.19
CA PHE A 31 25.56 -14.38 2.63
C PHE A 31 25.32 -14.31 4.13
N HIS A 32 26.01 -13.37 4.78
CA HIS A 32 25.79 -13.07 6.18
C HIS A 32 24.72 -11.99 6.28
N ASP A 33 23.61 -12.27 6.96
CA ASP A 33 22.52 -11.31 7.12
C ASP A 33 22.83 -10.29 8.23
N PRO A 34 22.85 -8.97 7.92
CA PRO A 34 23.10 -7.95 8.93
C PRO A 34 22.07 -7.91 10.06
N ASP A 35 20.83 -8.34 9.84
CA ASP A 35 19.75 -8.26 10.84
C ASP A 35 19.71 -9.50 11.73
N SER A 36 19.68 -10.72 11.16
CA SER A 36 19.69 -11.96 11.94
C SER A 36 21.07 -12.36 12.49
N LYS A 37 22.16 -11.78 11.96
CA LYS A 37 23.56 -12.19 12.22
C LYS A 37 23.84 -13.67 11.89
N GLY A 38 22.99 -14.28 11.04
CA GLY A 38 23.12 -15.65 10.59
C GLY A 38 23.72 -15.72 9.18
N TRP A 39 24.25 -16.89 8.83
CA TRP A 39 24.61 -17.22 7.46
C TRP A 39 23.44 -17.89 6.77
N GLU A 40 23.10 -17.38 5.59
CA GLU A 40 22.03 -17.89 4.73
C GLU A 40 22.61 -18.31 3.38
N THR A 41 21.98 -19.30 2.75
CA THR A 41 22.27 -19.63 1.35
C THR A 41 21.88 -18.47 0.45
N ALA A 42 22.57 -18.29 -0.68
CA ALA A 42 22.26 -17.26 -1.67
C ALA A 42 20.77 -17.28 -2.07
N ASP A 43 20.20 -18.45 -2.30
CA ASP A 43 18.78 -18.63 -2.65
C ASP A 43 17.83 -18.08 -1.57
N ALA A 44 18.17 -18.24 -0.29
CA ALA A 44 17.38 -17.75 0.84
C ALA A 44 17.60 -16.25 1.07
N TYR A 45 18.84 -15.79 0.97
CA TYR A 45 19.19 -14.39 1.21
C TYR A 45 18.69 -13.47 0.09
N LEU A 46 18.82 -13.89 -1.18
CA LEU A 46 18.43 -13.11 -2.37
C LEU A 46 16.96 -13.30 -2.77
N SER A 47 16.13 -13.87 -1.89
CA SER A 47 14.69 -14.00 -2.09
C SER A 47 13.89 -13.41 -0.92
N GLY A 48 12.58 -13.26 -1.11
CA GLY A 48 11.70 -12.61 -0.14
C GLY A 48 11.81 -11.08 -0.24
N ASN A 49 11.75 -10.36 0.89
CA ASN A 49 11.76 -8.90 0.93
C ASN A 49 13.16 -8.31 0.63
N VAL A 50 13.58 -8.38 -0.64
CA VAL A 50 14.92 -8.00 -1.09
C VAL A 50 15.17 -6.49 -1.03
N ARG A 51 14.11 -5.67 -1.08
CA ARG A 51 14.21 -4.21 -0.86
C ARG A 51 14.62 -3.91 0.59
N ALA A 52 13.94 -4.52 1.57
CA ALA A 52 14.30 -4.33 2.98
C ALA A 52 15.70 -4.88 3.29
N LYS A 53 16.05 -6.05 2.74
CA LYS A 53 17.39 -6.62 2.88
C LYS A 53 18.48 -5.72 2.30
N LEU A 54 18.23 -5.05 1.16
CA LEU A 54 19.19 -4.10 0.56
C LEU A 54 19.41 -2.92 1.49
N THR A 55 18.33 -2.30 1.98
CA THR A 55 18.43 -1.20 2.94
C THR A 55 19.17 -1.61 4.23
N ALA A 56 18.93 -2.83 4.73
CA ALA A 56 19.65 -3.35 5.89
C ALA A 56 21.15 -3.53 5.62
N ALA A 57 21.52 -4.05 4.45
CA ALA A 57 22.92 -4.22 4.03
C ALA A 57 23.65 -2.88 3.89
N GLU A 58 23.04 -1.89 3.24
CA GLU A 58 23.60 -0.55 3.09
C GLU A 58 23.81 0.13 4.45
N ARG A 59 22.82 0.02 5.35
CA ARG A 59 22.90 0.57 6.72
C ARG A 59 23.99 -0.09 7.56
N ALA A 60 24.24 -1.39 7.36
CA ALA A 60 25.25 -2.13 8.10
C ALA A 60 26.69 -1.76 7.70
N GLY A 61 26.87 -1.01 6.61
CA GLY A 61 28.12 -0.39 6.22
C GLY A 61 29.00 -1.25 5.30
N PRO A 62 30.28 -0.84 5.10
CA PRO A 62 31.13 -1.36 4.04
C PRO A 62 31.39 -2.87 4.06
N ALA A 63 31.25 -3.53 5.23
CA ALA A 63 31.41 -4.97 5.38
C ALA A 63 30.34 -5.77 4.61
N TYR A 64 29.18 -5.16 4.34
CA TYR A 64 28.05 -5.78 3.63
C TYR A 64 27.93 -5.27 2.18
N ARG A 65 29.00 -4.68 1.62
CA ARG A 65 28.98 -4.18 0.23
C ARG A 65 28.60 -5.27 -0.77
N ARG A 66 29.16 -6.48 -0.61
CA ARG A 66 28.83 -7.64 -1.44
C ARG A 66 27.34 -8.00 -1.37
N ASN A 67 26.74 -7.92 -0.18
CA ASN A 67 25.31 -8.16 0.00
C ASN A 67 24.49 -7.10 -0.75
N ALA A 68 24.85 -5.82 -0.62
CA ALA A 68 24.16 -4.73 -1.28
C ALA A 68 24.23 -4.86 -2.81
N GLU A 69 25.41 -5.15 -3.36
CA GLU A 69 25.60 -5.38 -4.80
C GLU A 69 24.73 -6.54 -5.32
N ALA A 70 24.73 -7.68 -4.61
CA ALA A 70 23.93 -8.84 -5.01
C ALA A 70 22.41 -8.56 -4.91
N LEU A 71 21.98 -7.89 -3.84
CA LEU A 71 20.57 -7.52 -3.64
C LEU A 71 20.08 -6.47 -4.64
N GLN A 72 20.97 -5.60 -5.13
CA GLN A 72 20.65 -4.61 -6.15
C GLN A 72 20.31 -5.26 -7.50
N VAL A 73 20.93 -6.39 -7.82
CA VAL A 73 20.69 -7.13 -9.08
C VAL A 73 19.36 -7.87 -9.08
N VAL A 74 18.91 -8.34 -7.90
CA VAL A 74 17.68 -9.15 -7.77
C VAL A 74 16.45 -8.34 -7.38
N GLN A 75 16.52 -7.01 -7.47
CA GLN A 75 15.36 -6.16 -7.19
C GLN A 75 14.24 -6.42 -8.21
N PRO A 76 12.98 -6.57 -7.78
CA PRO A 76 11.84 -6.59 -8.68
C PRO A 76 11.77 -5.26 -9.45
N ASP A 77 11.44 -5.33 -10.74
CA ASP A 77 11.19 -4.14 -11.55
C ASP A 77 10.10 -3.28 -10.90
N ASP A 78 10.33 -1.96 -10.81
CA ASP A 78 9.36 -1.04 -10.24
C ASP A 78 8.03 -1.09 -11.03
N VAL A 79 6.92 -1.24 -10.30
CA VAL A 79 5.57 -1.09 -10.86
C VAL A 79 5.40 0.36 -11.28
N LEU A 80 5.06 0.57 -12.54
CA LEU A 80 4.86 1.90 -13.12
C LEU A 80 3.56 2.53 -12.62
N PRO A 81 3.45 3.88 -12.58
CA PRO A 81 2.23 4.55 -12.10
C PRO A 81 0.93 4.05 -12.76
N GLY A 82 0.97 3.72 -14.07
CA GLY A 82 -0.20 3.23 -14.81
C GLY A 82 -0.63 1.80 -14.42
N ASP A 83 0.25 1.03 -13.81
CA ASP A 83 0.01 -0.36 -13.38
C ASP A 83 -0.34 -0.44 -11.87
N ILE A 84 -0.26 0.67 -11.14
CA ILE A 84 -0.63 0.74 -9.72
C ILE A 84 -2.14 0.92 -9.59
N ASP A 85 -2.80 -0.05 -8.94
CA ASP A 85 -4.21 0.06 -8.59
C ASP A 85 -4.43 0.96 -7.36
N ALA A 86 -4.48 2.27 -7.60
CA ALA A 86 -4.71 3.29 -6.59
C ALA A 86 -6.21 3.58 -6.41
N ASN A 87 -6.86 2.80 -5.53
CA ASN A 87 -8.27 2.97 -5.18
C ASN A 87 -8.46 3.72 -3.85
N LEU A 88 -9.60 4.41 -3.71
CA LEU A 88 -10.04 4.94 -2.42
C LEU A 88 -10.19 3.80 -1.40
N GLY A 89 -9.63 4.00 -0.21
CA GLY A 89 -9.58 3.00 0.85
C GLY A 89 -8.32 2.12 0.84
N ALA A 90 -7.43 2.27 -0.15
CA ALA A 90 -6.16 1.57 -0.15
C ALA A 90 -5.30 2.00 1.05
N PRO A 91 -4.83 1.06 1.90
CA PRO A 91 -4.20 1.38 3.18
C PRO A 91 -2.82 2.02 3.04
N TRP A 92 -2.23 1.93 1.86
CA TRP A 92 -0.91 2.47 1.53
C TRP A 92 -0.94 3.94 1.13
N ILE A 93 -2.12 4.46 0.77
CA ILE A 93 -2.28 5.86 0.39
C ILE A 93 -2.27 6.70 1.67
N PRO A 94 -1.38 7.70 1.80
CA PRO A 94 -1.31 8.53 3.00
C PRO A 94 -2.56 9.38 3.23
N GLU A 95 -2.89 9.64 4.50
CA GLU A 95 -4.02 10.49 4.91
C GLU A 95 -3.96 11.89 4.27
N ARG A 96 -2.77 12.48 4.20
CA ARG A 96 -2.57 13.80 3.55
C ARG A 96 -2.98 13.82 2.07
N ASP A 97 -2.81 12.70 1.36
CA ASP A 97 -3.14 12.61 -0.06
C ASP A 97 -4.66 12.47 -0.24
N ILE A 98 -5.32 11.72 0.65
CA ILE A 98 -6.78 11.64 0.70
C ILE A 98 -7.39 13.00 1.09
N GLN A 99 -6.80 13.70 2.06
CA GLN A 99 -7.25 15.04 2.46
C GLN A 99 -7.07 16.06 1.34
N ALA A 100 -5.92 16.05 0.65
CA ALA A 100 -5.68 16.91 -0.50
C ALA A 100 -6.66 16.61 -1.64
N PHE A 101 -6.97 15.33 -1.88
CA PHE A 101 -8.00 14.95 -2.84
C PHE A 101 -9.37 15.47 -2.44
N ALA A 102 -9.77 15.31 -1.18
CA ALA A 102 -11.07 15.74 -0.70
C ALA A 102 -11.24 17.27 -0.80
N ALA A 103 -10.18 18.01 -0.48
CA ALA A 103 -10.12 19.46 -0.64
C ALA A 103 -10.27 19.89 -2.11
N ASP A 104 -9.52 19.25 -3.02
CA ASP A 104 -9.61 19.47 -4.47
C ASP A 104 -11.00 19.14 -5.02
N LEU A 105 -11.56 18.01 -4.60
CA LEU A 105 -12.86 17.50 -5.05
C LEU A 105 -14.01 18.43 -4.65
N PHE A 106 -13.97 18.99 -3.45
CA PHE A 106 -15.04 19.86 -2.93
C PHE A 106 -14.76 21.35 -3.07
N HIS A 107 -13.61 21.72 -3.64
CA HIS A 107 -13.16 23.11 -3.83
C HIS A 107 -13.12 23.89 -2.51
N VAL A 108 -12.55 23.28 -1.47
CA VAL A 108 -12.40 23.86 -0.13
C VAL A 108 -10.96 23.74 0.35
N GLU A 109 -10.62 24.48 1.40
CA GLU A 109 -9.33 24.34 2.05
C GLU A 109 -9.18 22.97 2.73
N PRO A 110 -7.97 22.38 2.76
CA PRO A 110 -7.73 21.11 3.46
C PRO A 110 -8.17 21.12 4.93
N SER A 111 -8.10 22.28 5.61
CA SER A 111 -8.55 22.44 7.00
C SER A 111 -10.06 22.25 7.18
N SER A 112 -10.85 22.46 6.13
CA SER A 112 -12.30 22.30 6.13
C SER A 112 -12.75 20.86 5.95
N ILE A 113 -11.83 19.94 5.59
CA ILE A 113 -12.12 18.51 5.47
C ILE A 113 -10.98 17.65 6.05
N PRO A 114 -10.75 17.70 7.38
CA PRO A 114 -9.81 16.79 8.05
C PRO A 114 -10.15 15.32 7.74
N VAL A 115 -9.11 14.54 7.42
CA VAL A 115 -9.19 13.10 7.19
C VAL A 115 -8.30 12.40 8.20
N ALA A 116 -8.79 11.28 8.75
CA ALA A 116 -8.02 10.41 9.62
C ALA A 116 -8.18 8.94 9.21
N HIS A 117 -7.12 8.15 9.40
CA HIS A 117 -7.13 6.71 9.16
C HIS A 117 -6.73 5.94 10.42
N LEU A 118 -7.69 5.22 10.98
CA LEU A 118 -7.44 4.30 12.09
C LEU A 118 -6.86 2.99 11.55
N LYS A 119 -5.54 2.97 11.35
CA LYS A 119 -4.81 1.85 10.72
C LYS A 119 -5.06 0.48 11.34
N LYS A 120 -5.33 0.41 12.65
CA LYS A 120 -5.60 -0.85 13.35
C LYS A 120 -6.90 -1.51 12.92
N ASP A 121 -7.91 -0.69 12.62
CA ASP A 121 -9.26 -1.14 12.28
C ASP A 121 -9.55 -0.97 10.79
N ALA A 122 -8.60 -0.43 10.01
CA ALA A 122 -8.74 -0.08 8.60
C ALA A 122 -9.96 0.84 8.33
N VAL A 123 -10.26 1.73 9.29
CA VAL A 123 -11.40 2.65 9.21
C VAL A 123 -10.90 4.05 8.85
N TRP A 124 -11.53 4.62 7.85
CA TRP A 124 -11.34 6.01 7.45
C TRP A 124 -12.47 6.87 8.01
N SER A 125 -12.14 8.06 8.48
CA SER A 125 -13.11 9.06 8.91
C SER A 125 -12.80 10.40 8.27
N ILE A 126 -13.84 11.12 7.89
CA ILE A 126 -13.74 12.52 7.46
C ILE A 126 -14.54 13.40 8.42
N ALA A 127 -14.07 14.61 8.68
CA ALA A 127 -14.74 15.56 9.57
C ALA A 127 -15.03 16.89 8.86
N PRO A 128 -15.84 16.90 7.78
CA PRO A 128 -16.10 18.11 7.02
C PRO A 128 -16.74 19.18 7.90
N ASP A 129 -16.29 20.43 7.76
CA ASP A 129 -16.96 21.57 8.36
C ASP A 129 -18.15 22.03 7.50
N TYR A 130 -18.83 23.08 7.94
CA TYR A 130 -19.97 23.64 7.21
C TYR A 130 -19.62 24.09 5.77
N ALA A 131 -18.41 24.60 5.53
CA ALA A 131 -17.99 25.05 4.20
C ALA A 131 -17.82 23.86 3.24
N ALA A 132 -17.23 22.76 3.72
CA ALA A 132 -17.12 21.52 2.96
C ALA A 132 -18.48 20.86 2.72
N GLU A 133 -19.34 20.78 3.73
CA GLU A 133 -20.67 20.16 3.60
C GLU A 133 -21.60 20.93 2.67
N GLN A 134 -21.52 22.27 2.66
CA GLN A 134 -22.39 23.12 1.85
C GLN A 134 -21.77 23.55 0.51
N SER A 135 -20.59 23.03 0.15
CA SER A 135 -20.00 23.36 -1.15
C SER A 135 -20.89 22.86 -2.28
N VAL A 136 -20.93 23.60 -3.39
CA VAL A 136 -21.72 23.22 -4.58
C VAL A 136 -21.31 21.83 -5.09
N ALA A 137 -20.01 21.54 -5.01
CA ALA A 137 -19.44 20.25 -5.34
C ALA A 137 -20.00 19.13 -4.44
N ALA A 138 -20.08 19.36 -3.13
CA ALA A 138 -20.59 18.37 -2.17
C ALA A 138 -22.11 18.15 -2.27
N ILE A 139 -22.91 19.19 -2.49
CA ILE A 139 -24.38 19.07 -2.49
C ILE A 139 -24.98 18.66 -3.85
N SER A 140 -24.25 18.88 -4.95
CA SER A 140 -24.80 18.74 -6.32
C SER A 140 -23.90 17.96 -7.27
N GLU A 141 -22.61 18.33 -7.39
CA GLU A 141 -21.72 17.71 -8.38
C GLU A 141 -21.39 16.26 -8.01
N TYR A 142 -20.99 16.04 -6.76
CA TYR A 142 -20.61 14.74 -6.19
C TYR A 142 -21.59 14.24 -5.13
N GLY A 143 -22.68 14.98 -4.91
CA GLY A 143 -23.77 14.60 -4.02
C GLY A 143 -25.13 14.60 -4.70
N THR A 144 -26.15 14.35 -3.89
CA THR A 144 -27.56 14.42 -4.25
C THR A 144 -28.31 15.15 -3.14
N ALA A 145 -29.57 15.54 -3.39
CA ALA A 145 -30.44 16.10 -2.36
C ALA A 145 -30.61 15.20 -1.12
N ARG A 146 -30.32 13.90 -1.22
CA ARG A 146 -30.49 12.91 -0.15
C ARG A 146 -29.19 12.28 0.35
N ALA A 147 -28.05 12.64 -0.24
CA ALA A 147 -26.75 12.10 0.12
C ALA A 147 -25.66 13.12 -0.23
N ASN A 148 -25.01 13.67 0.79
CA ASN A 148 -23.93 14.64 0.60
C ASN A 148 -22.67 13.94 0.03
N GLY A 149 -21.97 14.62 -0.87
CA GLY A 149 -20.75 14.14 -1.49
C GLY A 149 -19.64 13.80 -0.48
N THR A 150 -19.55 14.54 0.63
CA THR A 150 -18.60 14.22 1.71
C THR A 150 -18.91 12.83 2.29
N SER A 151 -20.18 12.57 2.66
CA SER A 151 -20.61 11.26 3.15
C SER A 151 -20.38 10.14 2.12
N LEU A 152 -20.57 10.44 0.82
CA LEU A 152 -20.31 9.47 -0.25
C LEU A 152 -18.82 9.15 -0.40
N LEU A 153 -17.94 10.14 -0.22
CA LEU A 153 -16.50 9.96 -0.16
C LEU A 153 -16.10 9.09 1.05
N GLU A 154 -16.65 9.36 2.23
CA GLU A 154 -16.37 8.54 3.43
C GLU A 154 -16.79 7.08 3.24
N LEU A 155 -17.97 6.85 2.67
CA LEU A 155 -18.42 5.50 2.30
C LEU A 155 -17.47 4.86 1.31
N ALA A 156 -16.96 5.61 0.32
CA ALA A 156 -16.02 5.09 -0.67
C ALA A 156 -14.68 4.69 -0.04
N LEU A 157 -14.15 5.51 0.87
CA LEU A 157 -12.92 5.21 1.63
C LEU A 157 -13.05 3.94 2.48
N ASN A 158 -14.26 3.65 2.97
CA ASN A 158 -14.55 2.45 3.76
C ASN A 158 -15.11 1.29 2.92
N MET A 159 -14.98 1.34 1.58
CA MET A 159 -15.47 0.30 0.65
C MET A 159 -16.97 -0.02 0.78
N LYS A 160 -17.77 0.94 1.28
CA LYS A 160 -19.22 0.83 1.44
C LYS A 160 -19.94 1.46 0.26
N THR A 161 -21.11 0.91 -0.06
CA THR A 161 -21.99 1.43 -1.12
C THR A 161 -23.18 2.16 -0.50
N PRO A 162 -23.54 3.38 -0.97
CA PRO A 162 -24.68 4.10 -0.42
C PRO A 162 -25.99 3.35 -0.68
N THR A 163 -26.88 3.42 0.31
CA THR A 163 -28.27 2.94 0.24
C THR A 163 -29.16 3.96 0.95
N ILE A 164 -30.13 4.50 0.22
CA ILE A 164 -31.05 5.55 0.69
C ILE A 164 -32.38 4.91 1.06
N TYR A 165 -32.96 5.33 2.18
CA TYR A 165 -34.21 4.81 2.70
C TYR A 165 -35.25 5.93 2.82
N ASP A 166 -36.49 5.62 2.50
CA ASP A 166 -37.69 6.39 2.86
C ASP A 166 -38.25 5.86 4.16
N THR A 167 -38.73 6.77 5.01
CA THR A 167 -39.54 6.42 6.17
C THR A 167 -41.00 6.62 5.79
N ILE A 168 -41.78 5.56 5.83
CA ILE A 168 -43.24 5.58 5.66
C ILE A 168 -43.84 5.50 7.06
N ASP A 169 -44.55 6.56 7.46
CA ASP A 169 -45.27 6.60 8.71
C ASP A 169 -46.68 6.00 8.51
N HIS A 170 -46.96 4.91 9.22
CA HIS A 170 -48.27 4.26 9.24
C HIS A 170 -49.14 4.71 10.43
N GLY A 171 -48.66 5.66 11.23
CA GLY A 171 -49.31 6.21 12.42
C GLY A 171 -49.01 5.44 13.70
N ASP A 172 -49.00 4.10 13.65
CA ASP A 172 -48.64 3.22 14.76
C ASP A 172 -47.20 2.69 14.69
N ARG A 173 -46.57 2.79 13.52
CA ARG A 173 -45.18 2.37 13.28
C ARG A 173 -44.55 3.12 12.10
N GLU A 174 -43.24 3.29 12.19
CA GLU A 174 -42.41 3.74 11.07
C GLU A 174 -41.81 2.53 10.34
N GLU A 175 -41.95 2.52 9.02
CA GLU A 175 -41.35 1.52 8.15
C GLU A 175 -40.25 2.15 7.27
N ARG A 176 -39.05 1.56 7.26
CA ARG A 176 -37.95 2.00 6.40
C ARG A 176 -37.92 1.18 5.11
N VAL A 177 -38.22 1.81 3.99
CA VAL A 177 -38.22 1.19 2.66
C VAL A 177 -37.05 1.74 1.85
N VAL A 178 -36.33 0.89 1.11
CA VAL A 178 -35.23 1.34 0.25
C VAL A 178 -35.79 2.19 -0.89
N ASN A 179 -35.29 3.42 -1.02
CA ASN A 179 -35.56 4.26 -2.18
C ASN A 179 -34.58 3.88 -3.30
N GLN A 180 -35.06 3.11 -4.28
CA GLN A 180 -34.22 2.60 -5.37
C GLN A 180 -33.64 3.70 -6.24
N GLU A 181 -34.43 4.72 -6.57
CA GLU A 181 -34.01 5.85 -7.43
C GLU A 181 -32.92 6.68 -6.76
N ALA A 182 -33.14 7.10 -5.51
CA ALA A 182 -32.17 7.86 -4.74
C ALA A 182 -30.90 7.04 -4.44
N THR A 183 -31.05 5.74 -4.21
CA THR A 183 -29.91 4.83 -4.05
C THR A 183 -29.08 4.75 -5.32
N LEU A 184 -29.71 4.60 -6.49
CA LEU A 184 -29.00 4.56 -7.77
C LEU A 184 -28.28 5.90 -8.03
N ALA A 185 -28.96 7.03 -7.82
CA ALA A 185 -28.36 8.35 -7.97
C ALA A 185 -27.14 8.54 -7.06
N ALA A 186 -27.23 8.15 -5.78
CA ALA A 186 -26.11 8.22 -4.84
C ALA A 186 -24.94 7.31 -5.27
N ARG A 187 -25.22 6.13 -5.84
CA ARG A 187 -24.18 5.20 -6.35
C ARG A 187 -23.46 5.76 -7.55
N GLU A 188 -24.18 6.39 -8.49
CA GLU A 188 -23.56 7.07 -9.64
C GLU A 188 -22.66 8.22 -9.18
N LYS A 189 -23.09 9.02 -8.21
CA LYS A 189 -22.24 10.06 -7.61
C LYS A 189 -20.99 9.49 -6.93
N GLN A 190 -21.13 8.41 -6.17
CA GLN A 190 -19.98 7.73 -5.57
C GLN A 190 -19.01 7.17 -6.62
N LYS A 191 -19.54 6.66 -7.74
CA LYS A 191 -18.72 6.19 -8.87
C LYS A 191 -17.91 7.33 -9.48
N LEU A 192 -18.53 8.49 -9.71
CA LEU A 192 -17.83 9.69 -10.20
C LEU A 192 -16.69 10.12 -9.25
N ILE A 193 -16.91 10.08 -7.93
CA ILE A 193 -15.85 10.36 -6.94
C ILE A 193 -14.67 9.40 -7.11
N LYS A 194 -14.93 8.09 -7.27
CA LYS A 194 -13.89 7.07 -7.46
C LYS A 194 -13.12 7.29 -8.78
N GLU A 195 -13.81 7.63 -9.85
CA GLU A 195 -13.19 7.93 -11.15
C GLU A 195 -12.34 9.20 -11.09
N ARG A 196 -12.83 10.25 -10.43
CA ARG A 196 -12.10 11.50 -10.20
C ARG A 196 -10.85 11.29 -9.34
N PHE A 197 -10.89 10.36 -8.38
CA PHE A 197 -9.71 9.99 -7.60
C PHE A 197 -8.64 9.32 -8.48
N ARG A 198 -9.04 8.36 -9.30
CA ARG A 198 -8.12 7.62 -10.19
C ARG A 198 -7.43 8.54 -11.19
N SER A 199 -8.13 9.52 -11.75
CA SER A 199 -7.50 10.49 -12.64
C SER A 199 -6.58 11.44 -11.88
N TRP A 200 -6.97 11.85 -10.67
CA TRP A 200 -6.22 12.80 -9.85
C TRP A 200 -4.93 12.24 -9.26
N VAL A 201 -4.93 11.03 -8.72
CA VAL A 201 -3.87 10.52 -7.85
C VAL A 201 -2.47 10.60 -8.49
N PHE A 202 -2.37 10.40 -9.80
CA PHE A 202 -1.12 10.47 -10.57
C PHE A 202 -1.02 11.68 -11.53
N THR A 203 -1.82 12.74 -11.34
CA THR A 203 -1.72 13.95 -12.17
C THR A 203 -0.51 14.82 -11.81
N ASP A 204 -0.19 14.90 -10.52
CA ASP A 204 0.91 15.73 -10.02
C ASP A 204 2.23 14.92 -10.04
N PRO A 205 3.32 15.42 -10.67
CA PRO A 205 4.58 14.67 -10.78
C PRO A 205 5.20 14.33 -9.42
N GLU A 206 5.23 15.28 -8.49
CA GLU A 206 5.86 15.08 -7.17
C GLU A 206 5.07 14.06 -6.32
N ARG A 207 3.74 14.15 -6.33
CA ARG A 207 2.86 13.15 -5.70
C ARG A 207 3.03 11.78 -6.36
N THR A 208 3.08 11.73 -7.69
CA THR A 208 3.23 10.47 -8.43
C THR A 208 4.51 9.75 -8.03
N GLU A 209 5.65 10.42 -8.13
CA GLU A 209 6.95 9.85 -7.77
C GLU A 209 6.94 9.29 -6.34
N ARG A 210 6.42 10.08 -5.40
CA ARG A 210 6.33 9.71 -3.99
C ARG A 210 5.41 8.51 -3.74
N LEU A 211 4.24 8.47 -4.37
CA LEU A 211 3.27 7.38 -4.19
C LEU A 211 3.75 6.09 -4.86
N VAL A 212 4.34 6.18 -6.05
CA VAL A 212 4.96 5.04 -6.74
C VAL A 212 6.08 4.44 -5.90
N ARG A 213 6.95 5.29 -5.33
CA ARG A 213 8.02 4.82 -4.44
C ARG A 213 7.46 4.12 -3.21
N LEU A 214 6.48 4.74 -2.55
CA LEU A 214 5.82 4.16 -1.37
C LEU A 214 5.18 2.80 -1.69
N TYR A 215 4.50 2.70 -2.82
CA TYR A 215 3.87 1.45 -3.26
C TYR A 215 4.91 0.36 -3.51
N ASN A 216 5.96 0.68 -4.27
CA ASN A 216 7.00 -0.30 -4.61
C ASN A 216 7.77 -0.80 -3.40
N ASP A 217 8.10 0.08 -2.46
CA ASP A 217 8.80 -0.31 -1.24
C ASP A 217 7.93 -1.17 -0.32
N THR A 218 6.62 -0.92 -0.29
CA THR A 218 5.68 -1.62 0.60
C THR A 218 5.19 -2.95 0.02
N TYR A 219 4.88 -3.01 -1.27
CA TYR A 219 4.21 -4.16 -1.90
C TYR A 219 5.02 -4.84 -2.99
N ASN A 220 5.89 -4.13 -3.71
CA ASN A 220 6.74 -4.71 -4.76
C ASN A 220 8.14 -5.06 -4.24
N ASN A 221 8.19 -5.80 -3.13
CA ASN A 221 9.45 -6.13 -2.47
C ASN A 221 9.80 -7.61 -2.51
N LEU A 222 8.92 -8.47 -3.04
CA LEU A 222 9.12 -9.91 -3.09
C LEU A 222 9.84 -10.31 -4.38
N SER A 223 11.09 -10.78 -4.24
CA SER A 223 11.80 -11.48 -5.31
C SER A 223 11.64 -12.99 -5.12
N MET A 224 11.25 -13.70 -6.19
CA MET A 224 11.25 -15.16 -6.20
C MET A 224 12.69 -15.66 -6.35
N VAL A 225 12.98 -16.83 -5.80
CA VAL A 225 14.30 -17.47 -5.91
C VAL A 225 14.71 -17.45 -7.39
N PRO A 226 15.84 -16.81 -7.75
CA PRO A 226 16.35 -16.94 -9.10
C PRO A 226 16.60 -18.42 -9.30
N ILE A 227 15.88 -19.05 -10.24
CA ILE A 227 16.13 -20.45 -10.61
C ILE A 227 17.60 -20.45 -11.03
N SER A 228 18.46 -20.98 -10.17
CA SER A 228 19.88 -21.12 -10.44
C SER A 228 19.92 -21.97 -11.69
N THR A 229 20.17 -21.33 -12.83
CA THR A 229 20.50 -22.05 -14.05
C THR A 229 21.87 -22.63 -13.74
N PHE A 230 21.88 -23.83 -13.15
CA PHE A 230 23.06 -24.68 -13.09
C PHE A 230 23.50 -24.84 -14.54
N ARG A 231 24.45 -24.00 -14.96
CA ARG A 231 25.24 -24.29 -16.14
C ARG A 231 26.22 -25.36 -15.71
N GLU A 232 25.91 -26.58 -16.15
CA GLU A 232 26.85 -27.70 -16.26
C GLU A 232 28.10 -27.32 -17.05
#